data_AF-A0A0A7A285-F1
#
_entry.id   AF-A0A0A7A285-F1
#
_cell.length_a   1.000
_cell.length_b   1.000
_cell.length_c   1.000
_cell.angle_alpha   90.00
_cell.angle_beta   90.00
_cell.angle_gamma   90.00
#
_symmetry.space_group_name_H-M   'P 1'
#
loop_
_entity.id
_entity.type
_entity.pdbx_description
1 polymer ?
#
loop_
_entity_poly.entity_id
_entity_poly.type
_entity_poly.pdbx_seq_one_letter_code
_entity_poly.pdbx_strand_id
1 'polypeptide(L)'
;MKDDFRQGATMLQQVPTRAFHVMAKPSGSDCNLNCDYCFYLEKQSLYREKPVTHMDDDTLEAYVRHYIAASEPQNEVAFTWQGGEPTLLGLEFYRRAVALQAKYGAGRKISNSF
;
A
#
# COMPACT_ATOMS: atom_id res chain seq x y z
N MET A 1 -28.78 38.99 29.31
CA MET A 1 -28.73 37.52 29.51
C MET A 1 -29.74 36.88 28.57
N LYS A 2 -29.29 36.53 27.36
CA LYS A 2 -29.59 35.30 26.64
C LYS A 2 -28.85 35.36 25.30
N ASP A 3 -27.89 34.46 25.23
CA ASP A 3 -26.89 34.28 24.18
C ASP A 3 -27.53 33.82 22.87
N ASP A 4 -27.07 34.38 21.75
CA ASP A 4 -27.36 33.86 20.40
C ASP A 4 -26.02 33.55 19.72
N PHE A 5 -25.43 32.44 20.15
CA PHE A 5 -24.18 31.88 19.62
C PHE A 5 -24.50 31.12 18.33
N ARG A 6 -24.52 31.80 17.18
CA ARG A 6 -24.51 31.13 15.87
C ARG A 6 -23.12 30.56 15.61
N GLN A 7 -22.98 29.26 15.86
CA GLN A 7 -21.82 28.46 15.48
C GLN A 7 -21.73 28.37 13.95
N GLY A 8 -20.83 29.16 13.37
CA GLY A 8 -20.36 28.96 12.00
C GLY A 8 -19.50 27.69 11.98
N ALA A 9 -20.03 26.62 11.38
CA ALA A 9 -19.27 25.42 11.10
C ALA A 9 -18.05 25.79 10.24
N THR A 10 -16.86 25.66 10.81
CA THR A 10 -15.60 25.76 10.08
C THR A 10 -15.60 24.64 9.05
N MET A 11 -15.82 24.97 7.77
CA MET A 11 -15.49 24.05 6.68
C MET A 11 -14.00 23.75 6.80
N LEU A 12 -13.65 22.52 7.17
CA LEU A 12 -12.30 22.01 6.99
C LEU A 12 -11.99 22.13 5.50
N GLN A 13 -11.16 23.09 5.12
CA GLN A 13 -10.63 23.17 3.77
C GLN A 13 -9.85 21.88 3.52
N GLN A 14 -10.44 20.98 2.73
CA GLN A 14 -9.74 19.81 2.23
C GLN A 14 -8.60 20.30 1.35
N VAL A 15 -7.36 20.13 1.82
CA VAL A 15 -6.19 20.32 0.97
C VAL A 15 -6.30 19.29 -0.15
N PRO A 16 -6.32 19.70 -1.44
CA PRO A 16 -6.51 18.75 -2.52
C PRO A 16 -5.36 17.74 -2.53
N THR A 17 -5.68 16.47 -2.32
CA THR A 17 -4.72 15.37 -2.41
C THR A 17 -4.38 15.16 -3.87
N ARG A 18 -3.12 15.43 -4.25
CA ARG A 18 -2.66 15.14 -5.62
C ARG A 18 -2.80 13.65 -5.88
N ALA A 19 -3.27 13.29 -7.08
CA ALA A 19 -3.29 11.89 -7.50
C ALA A 19 -1.88 11.29 -7.45
N PHE A 20 -1.74 10.13 -6.83
CA PHE A 20 -0.49 9.37 -6.74
C PHE A 20 -0.79 7.88 -6.85
N HIS A 21 0.26 7.10 -7.10
CA HIS A 21 0.18 5.65 -7.20
C HIS A 21 1.36 5.03 -6.46
N VAL A 22 1.12 3.95 -5.71
CA VAL A 22 2.15 3.25 -4.94
C VAL A 22 2.38 1.88 -5.54
N MET A 23 3.65 1.53 -5.71
CA MET A 23 4.09 0.21 -6.13
C MET A 23 4.80 -0.46 -4.96
N ALA A 24 4.18 -1.47 -4.38
CA ALA A 24 4.74 -2.21 -3.25
C ALA A 24 5.72 -3.27 -3.75
N LYS A 25 6.79 -3.50 -2.97
CA LYS A 25 7.77 -4.56 -3.24
C LYS A 25 7.83 -5.55 -2.08
N PRO A 26 6.82 -6.42 -1.92
CA PRO A 26 6.62 -7.13 -0.68
C PRO A 26 7.61 -8.28 -0.48
N SER A 27 8.19 -8.85 -1.54
CA SER A 27 9.32 -9.82 -1.47
C SER A 27 10.70 -9.14 -1.49
N GLY A 28 10.74 -7.82 -1.43
CA GLY A 28 11.99 -7.08 -1.63
C GLY A 28 12.58 -7.39 -2.99
N SER A 29 13.88 -7.70 -3.04
CA SER A 29 14.60 -8.12 -4.25
C SER A 29 14.64 -9.64 -4.47
N ASP A 30 14.01 -10.44 -3.62
CA ASP A 30 14.08 -11.91 -3.73
C ASP A 30 13.33 -12.41 -4.97
N CYS A 31 13.95 -13.29 -5.74
CA CYS A 31 13.42 -13.77 -7.02
C CYS A 31 13.91 -15.19 -7.29
N ASN A 32 13.05 -16.01 -7.88
CA ASN A 32 13.39 -17.37 -8.32
C ASN A 32 14.06 -17.43 -9.71
N LEU A 33 14.26 -16.27 -10.36
CA LEU A 33 14.92 -16.14 -11.65
C LEU A 33 16.18 -15.27 -11.52
N ASN A 34 17.11 -15.46 -12.46
CA ASN A 34 18.33 -14.67 -12.56
C ASN A 34 18.49 -14.09 -13.97
N CYS A 35 17.60 -13.18 -14.35
CA CYS A 35 17.60 -12.59 -15.69
C CYS A 35 18.83 -11.70 -15.88
N ASP A 36 19.57 -11.88 -16.99
CA ASP A 36 20.84 -11.17 -17.26
C ASP A 36 20.72 -9.64 -17.29
N TYR A 37 19.53 -9.12 -17.56
CA TYR A 37 19.23 -7.67 -17.61
C TYR A 37 18.64 -7.11 -16.31
N CYS A 38 18.42 -7.94 -15.28
CA CYS A 38 17.74 -7.53 -14.05
C CYS A 38 18.72 -6.91 -13.04
N PHE A 39 18.76 -5.58 -13.01
CA PHE A 39 19.55 -4.83 -12.02
C PHE A 39 19.00 -4.93 -10.57
N TYR A 40 17.84 -5.56 -10.37
CA TYR A 40 17.12 -5.51 -9.11
C TYR A 40 17.56 -6.58 -8.10
N LEU A 41 18.05 -7.73 -8.57
CA LEU A 41 18.52 -8.83 -7.71
C LEU A 41 19.69 -8.39 -6.81
N GLU A 42 20.61 -7.60 -7.37
CA GLU A 42 21.79 -7.09 -6.67
C GLU A 42 21.44 -6.23 -5.43
N LYS A 43 20.20 -5.71 -5.36
CA LYS A 43 19.74 -4.89 -4.21
C LYS A 43 19.64 -5.68 -2.91
N GLN A 44 19.65 -7.01 -2.97
CA GLN A 44 19.75 -7.87 -1.77
C GLN A 44 21.02 -7.54 -0.96
N SER A 45 22.09 -7.09 -1.63
CA SER A 45 23.35 -6.71 -0.97
C SER A 45 23.24 -5.51 -0.04
N LEU A 46 22.20 -4.67 -0.18
CA LEU A 46 22.00 -3.48 0.65
C LEU A 46 21.51 -3.82 2.07
N TYR A 47 21.01 -5.03 2.30
CA TYR A 47 20.33 -5.42 3.54
C TYR A 47 21.03 -6.57 4.28
N ARG A 48 22.33 -6.76 4.06
CA ARG A 48 23.13 -7.87 4.63
C ARG A 48 23.06 -7.98 6.16
N GLU A 49 22.91 -6.86 6.87
CA GLU A 49 22.84 -6.82 8.34
C GLU A 49 21.44 -7.04 8.90
N LYS A 50 20.39 -6.86 8.08
CA LYS A 50 18.98 -7.02 8.47
C LYS A 50 18.23 -7.75 7.36
N PRO A 51 18.20 -9.09 7.38
CA PRO A 51 17.66 -9.91 6.30
C PRO A 51 16.13 -9.93 6.24
N VAL A 52 15.43 -8.99 6.89
CA VAL A 52 13.98 -8.83 6.70
C VAL A 52 13.78 -8.24 5.30
N THR A 53 13.69 -9.15 4.32
CA THR A 53 13.47 -8.81 2.91
C THR A 53 11.99 -8.79 2.56
N HIS A 54 11.14 -9.37 3.41
CA HIS A 54 9.71 -9.54 3.15
C HIS A 54 8.86 -8.62 4.02
N MET A 55 7.77 -8.13 3.44
CA MET A 55 6.74 -7.37 4.13
C MET A 55 6.05 -8.27 5.16
N ASP A 56 6.17 -7.94 6.43
CA ASP A 56 5.44 -8.60 7.52
C ASP A 56 3.97 -8.14 7.60
N ASP A 57 3.18 -8.81 8.45
CA ASP A 57 1.74 -8.57 8.55
C ASP A 57 1.42 -7.15 9.09
N ASP A 58 2.21 -6.63 10.04
CA ASP A 58 2.06 -5.28 10.57
C ASP A 58 2.31 -4.23 9.48
N THR A 59 3.36 -4.43 8.68
CA THR A 59 3.69 -3.56 7.53
C THR A 59 2.62 -3.66 6.45
N LEU A 60 2.09 -4.86 6.17
CA LEU A 60 1.01 -5.07 5.20
C LEU A 60 -0.27 -4.32 5.62
N GLU A 61 -0.70 -4.46 6.87
CA GLU A 61 -1.89 -3.76 7.39
C GLU A 61 -1.69 -2.24 7.37
N ALA A 62 -0.52 -1.76 7.81
CA ALA A 62 -0.17 -0.35 7.73
C ALA A 62 -0.20 0.16 6.28
N TYR A 63 0.43 -0.55 5.34
CA TYR A 63 0.46 -0.19 3.93
C TYR A 63 -0.95 -0.08 3.34
N VAL A 64 -1.79 -1.10 3.51
CA VAL A 64 -3.16 -1.12 2.96
C VAL A 64 -4.00 0.01 3.55
N ARG A 65 -3.99 0.16 4.88
CA ARG A 65 -4.77 1.19 5.57
C ARG A 65 -4.35 2.59 5.14
N HIS A 66 -3.05 2.87 5.12
CA HIS A 66 -2.55 4.20 4.78
C HIS A 66 -2.71 4.52 3.30
N TYR A 67 -2.52 3.55 2.41
CA TYR A 67 -2.67 3.81 0.98
C TYR A 67 -4.12 4.14 0.62
N ILE A 68 -5.09 3.40 1.16
CA ILE A 68 -6.52 3.69 0.97
C ILE A 68 -6.87 5.05 1.59
N ALA A 69 -6.43 5.33 2.81
CA ALA A 69 -6.75 6.59 3.50
C ALA A 69 -6.18 7.83 2.82
N ALA A 70 -5.00 7.71 2.19
CA ALA A 70 -4.38 8.81 1.47
C ALA A 70 -4.95 9.00 0.05
N SER A 71 -5.64 7.99 -0.50
CA SER A 71 -6.24 8.06 -1.84
C SER A 71 -7.59 8.78 -1.80
N GLU A 72 -7.79 9.74 -2.70
CA GLU A 72 -9.06 10.48 -2.92
C GLU A 72 -10.28 9.54 -2.89
N PRO A 73 -11.32 9.79 -2.06
CA PRO A 73 -12.42 8.84 -1.81
C PRO A 73 -13.15 8.33 -3.06
N GLN A 74 -13.31 9.20 -4.05
CA GLN A 74 -13.98 8.96 -5.32
C GLN A 74 -13.16 8.13 -6.33
N ASN A 75 -11.86 7.96 -6.08
CA ASN A 75 -10.97 7.26 -6.99
C ASN A 75 -10.87 5.77 -6.64
N GLU A 76 -10.62 4.96 -7.68
CA GLU A 76 -10.13 3.59 -7.53
C GLU A 76 -8.77 3.59 -6.82
N VAL A 77 -8.54 2.58 -5.96
CA VAL A 77 -7.23 2.32 -5.36
C VAL A 77 -6.60 1.12 -6.06
N ALA A 78 -5.56 1.38 -6.84
CA ALA A 78 -4.84 0.35 -7.61
C ALA A 78 -3.62 -0.13 -6.83
N PHE A 79 -3.68 -1.36 -6.30
CA PHE A 79 -2.55 -2.02 -5.65
C PHE A 79 -1.68 -2.70 -6.71
N THR A 80 -0.46 -2.20 -6.91
CA THR A 80 0.54 -2.83 -7.79
C THR A 80 1.59 -3.54 -6.94
N TRP A 81 1.65 -4.87 -7.07
CA TRP A 81 2.60 -5.75 -6.38
C TRP A 81 3.78 -6.06 -7.30
N GLN A 82 4.99 -5.66 -6.90
CA GLN A 82 6.19 -5.70 -7.73
C GLN A 82 7.40 -6.17 -6.92
N GLY A 83 8.58 -6.07 -7.52
CA GLY A 83 9.83 -6.36 -6.83
C GLY A 83 10.17 -7.84 -6.81
N GLY A 84 11.44 -8.14 -7.08
CA GLY A 84 11.94 -9.49 -7.17
C GLY A 84 10.99 -10.34 -8.01
N GLU A 85 10.56 -11.46 -7.45
CA GLU A 85 9.31 -12.11 -7.81
C GLU A 85 8.29 -11.90 -6.68
N PRO A 86 7.22 -11.11 -6.86
CA PRO A 86 6.27 -10.82 -5.79
C PRO A 86 5.52 -12.08 -5.34
N THR A 87 5.25 -13.03 -6.25
CA THR A 87 4.47 -14.23 -5.94
C THR A 87 5.17 -15.22 -5.01
N LEU A 88 6.46 -15.03 -4.71
CA LEU A 88 7.21 -15.83 -3.73
C LEU A 88 6.63 -15.77 -2.31
N LEU A 89 5.86 -14.73 -1.97
CA LEU A 89 5.19 -14.66 -0.66
C LEU A 89 4.03 -15.65 -0.51
N GLY A 90 3.58 -16.26 -1.61
CA GLY A 90 2.54 -17.27 -1.62
C GLY A 90 1.12 -16.73 -1.39
N LEU A 91 0.13 -17.61 -1.58
CA LEU A 91 -1.28 -17.23 -1.58
C LEU A 91 -1.77 -16.68 -0.23
N GLU A 92 -1.19 -17.13 0.89
CA GLU A 92 -1.61 -16.68 2.22
C GLU A 92 -1.37 -15.18 2.43
N PHE A 93 -0.25 -14.64 1.93
CA PHE A 93 0.02 -13.21 1.97
C PHE A 93 -1.07 -12.42 1.22
N TYR A 94 -1.39 -12.84 0.00
CA TYR A 94 -2.37 -12.14 -0.83
C TYR A 94 -3.81 -12.30 -0.33
N ARG A 95 -4.16 -13.44 0.29
CA ARG A 95 -5.44 -13.61 0.98
C ARG A 95 -5.58 -12.60 2.11
N ARG A 96 -4.53 -12.40 2.92
CA ARG A 96 -4.51 -11.36 3.97
C ARG A 96 -4.61 -9.96 3.37
N ALA A 97 -3.85 -9.67 2.31
CA ALA A 97 -3.88 -8.37 1.64
C ALA A 97 -5.29 -8.02 1.15
N VAL A 98 -5.97 -8.95 0.46
CA VAL A 98 -7.35 -8.74 -0.04
C VAL A 98 -8.35 -8.59 1.11
N ALA A 99 -8.19 -9.34 2.20
CA ALA A 99 -9.05 -9.19 3.39
C ALA A 99 -8.90 -7.80 4.04
N LEU A 100 -7.67 -7.30 4.14
CA LEU A 100 -7.38 -5.95 4.63
C LEU A 100 -7.92 -4.88 3.67
N GLN A 101 -7.77 -5.07 2.36
CA GLN A 101 -8.34 -4.18 1.34
C GLN A 101 -9.86 -4.10 1.47
N ALA A 102 -10.54 -5.21 1.69
CA ALA A 102 -11.99 -5.23 1.95
C ALA A 102 -12.35 -4.51 3.26
N LYS A 103 -11.59 -4.75 4.33
CA LYS A 103 -11.77 -4.13 5.65
C LYS A 103 -11.66 -2.60 5.59
N TYR A 104 -10.63 -2.08 4.90
CA TYR A 104 -10.34 -0.64 4.85
C TYR A 104 -10.94 0.08 3.64
N GLY A 105 -11.29 -0.65 2.59
CA GLY A 105 -11.77 -0.12 1.33
C GLY A 105 -13.13 0.56 1.41
N ALA A 106 -13.96 0.25 2.41
CA ALA A 106 -15.27 0.87 2.64
C ALA A 106 -16.16 0.92 1.37
N GLY A 107 -16.13 -0.14 0.55
CA GLY A 107 -16.92 -0.25 -0.69
C GLY A 107 -16.30 0.43 -1.91
N ARG A 108 -15.10 1.00 -1.80
CA ARG A 108 -14.36 1.58 -2.94
C ARG A 108 -13.97 0.49 -3.95
N LYS A 109 -13.84 0.90 -5.21
CA LYS A 109 -13.24 0.06 -6.25
C LYS A 109 -11.74 -0.13 -5.96
N ILE A 110 -11.32 -1.39 -5.85
CA ILE A 110 -9.94 -1.79 -5.62
C ILE A 110 -9.52 -2.76 -6.72
N SER A 111 -8.34 -2.55 -7.29
CA SER A 111 -7.71 -3.47 -8.23
C SER A 111 -6.35 -3.94 -7.72
N ASN A 112 -5.95 -5.13 -8.14
CA ASN A 112 -4.64 -5.71 -7.85
C ASN A 112 -3.96 -6.10 -9.16
N SER A 113 -2.70 -5.70 -9.34
CA SER A 113 -1.85 -6.05 -10.48
C SER A 113 -0.50 -6.58 -10.01
N PHE A 114 0.12 -7.40 -10.86
CA PHE A 114 1.43 -8.03 -10.66
C PHE A 114 2.33 -7.66 -11.85
#